data_AF-A0A831UEQ7-F1
#
_entry.id   AF-A0A831UEQ7-F1
#
_cell.length_a   1.000
_cell.length_b   1.000
_cell.length_c   1.000
_cell.angle_alpha   90.00
_cell.angle_beta   90.00
_cell.angle_gamma   90.00
#
_symmetry.space_group_name_H-M   'P 1'
#
loop_
_entity.id
_entity.type
_entity.pdbx_description
1 polymer ?
#
loop_
_entity_poly.entity_id
_entity_poly.type
_entity_poly.pdbx_seq_one_letter_code
_entity_poly.pdbx_strand_id
1 'polypeptide(L)'
;MMSRDEVYELYRKTIEEDDIPIVSLEDGFAEDDDAGWSLVMEKLGDRLFIIGDDSVTTRDSSIEYAADHNLNNTFLCKANQIGTLSETMLAILVALGKNLDIVVSHRSKSPNDDMEAQIALACFAMGLKAGGGANTERLFKYGSIIKIMALAVKEAQQKAETLTDAEKKAEKLADNLLQELVITDVMGWEEATNAGIPTVGVRVSFGIKNSERFRHFFSFTGSTPLGTSAGTGEAIHLVDSVIFRDQIPKQSYMDLFTETEDGTFRFKKDVTQARIDEKKDKDLSALWREANRYGGKGCLKAARHINTVLAQVFEGKKVADLGSLADIDTVLLEAEKEKAIELGLLSKNAKKEDVIDVMQRKGNLGMNAVLSQSLALARLAGQMEGKDLWEVLRETLVETMAKTIDANGGKKILPDDLQKKVKTVRGKEGWEALVTQLDFRELAQGLQAVNTAKKEDVKLYDLLRAQLPVYEGKTAKTPAKKKTAAKKKTAAKKKAAAE
;
A
#
# COMPACT_ATOMS: atom_id res chain seq x y z
N MET A 1 1.91 -37.55 -6.57
CA MET A 1 1.86 -36.42 -5.63
C MET A 1 2.71 -36.79 -4.46
N MET A 2 3.56 -35.88 -3.98
CA MET A 2 4.35 -36.08 -2.77
C MET A 2 3.48 -35.73 -1.55
N SER A 3 3.64 -36.47 -0.47
CA SER A 3 3.15 -36.11 0.85
C SER A 3 3.96 -34.94 1.44
N ARG A 4 3.44 -34.30 2.48
CA ARG A 4 4.12 -33.23 3.22
C ARG A 4 5.53 -33.64 3.67
N ASP A 5 5.66 -34.84 4.22
CA ASP A 5 6.95 -35.35 4.72
C ASP A 5 7.95 -35.58 3.57
N GLU A 6 7.47 -36.09 2.43
CA GLU A 6 8.31 -36.25 1.24
C GLU A 6 8.75 -34.90 0.67
N VAL A 7 7.90 -33.87 0.72
CA VAL A 7 8.25 -32.49 0.31
C VAL A 7 9.31 -31.90 1.23
N TYR A 8 9.15 -32.03 2.55
CA TYR A 8 10.16 -31.59 3.51
C TYR A 8 11.49 -32.32 3.30
N GLU A 9 11.47 -33.64 3.12
CA GLU A 9 12.67 -34.44 2.93
C GLU A 9 13.42 -34.07 1.64
N LEU A 10 12.69 -33.68 0.58
CA LEU A 10 13.30 -33.12 -0.63
C LEU A 10 14.08 -31.84 -0.30
N TYR A 11 13.49 -30.90 0.45
CA TYR A 11 14.19 -29.67 0.84
C TYR A 11 15.40 -29.96 1.71
N ARG A 12 15.25 -30.79 2.74
CA ARG A 12 16.32 -31.18 3.65
C ARG A 12 17.49 -31.81 2.88
N LYS A 13 17.22 -32.80 2.03
CA LYS A 13 18.24 -33.47 1.22
C LYS A 13 18.99 -32.50 0.31
N THR A 14 18.25 -31.63 -0.39
CA THR A 14 18.83 -30.62 -1.30
C THR A 14 19.81 -29.70 -0.56
N ILE A 15 19.47 -29.31 0.67
CA ILE A 15 20.26 -28.36 1.46
C ILE A 15 21.43 -29.05 2.18
N GLU A 16 21.20 -30.23 2.75
CA GLU A 16 22.15 -30.86 3.68
C GLU A 16 23.01 -31.94 3.04
N GLU A 17 22.48 -32.69 2.09
CA GLU A 17 23.20 -33.80 1.45
C GLU A 17 23.80 -33.36 0.11
N ASP A 18 23.01 -32.64 -0.70
CA ASP A 18 23.46 -32.14 -2.00
C ASP A 18 24.26 -30.82 -1.86
N ASP A 19 24.34 -30.27 -0.64
CA ASP A 19 25.09 -29.05 -0.26
C ASP A 19 24.77 -27.83 -1.16
N ILE A 20 23.50 -27.68 -1.54
CA ILE A 20 23.05 -26.53 -2.32
C ILE A 20 22.82 -25.36 -1.35
N PRO A 21 23.48 -24.20 -1.56
CA PRO A 21 23.43 -23.06 -0.63
C PRO A 21 22.13 -22.26 -0.78
N ILE A 22 21.01 -22.88 -0.42
CA ILE A 22 19.70 -22.24 -0.38
C ILE A 22 19.64 -21.36 0.87
N VAL A 23 19.21 -20.10 0.69
CA VAL A 23 19.09 -19.11 1.77
C VAL A 23 17.64 -18.74 2.08
N SER A 24 16.71 -19.07 1.19
CA SER A 24 15.29 -18.75 1.33
C SER A 24 14.40 -19.80 0.66
N LEU A 25 13.25 -20.07 1.24
CA LEU A 25 12.19 -20.90 0.70
C LEU A 25 10.89 -20.09 0.68
N GLU A 26 10.33 -19.85 -0.50
CA GLU A 26 9.04 -19.15 -0.70
C GLU A 26 7.98 -20.17 -1.10
N ASP A 27 6.81 -20.11 -0.45
CA ASP A 27 5.66 -20.99 -0.70
C ASP A 27 6.04 -22.47 -0.82
N GLY A 28 6.77 -22.97 0.19
CA GLY A 28 7.24 -24.37 0.23
C GLY A 28 6.12 -25.40 0.44
N PHE A 29 4.96 -24.97 0.92
CA PHE A 29 3.77 -25.80 1.13
C PHE A 29 2.54 -25.08 0.58
N ALA A 30 1.42 -25.81 0.47
CA ALA A 30 0.16 -25.20 0.07
C ALA A 30 -0.25 -24.07 1.03
N GLU A 31 -0.99 -23.08 0.52
CA GLU A 31 -1.41 -21.91 1.31
C GLU A 31 -2.26 -22.26 2.54
N ASP A 32 -2.93 -23.41 2.53
CA ASP A 32 -3.77 -23.94 3.61
C ASP A 32 -3.10 -25.07 4.43
N ASP A 33 -1.81 -25.34 4.20
CA ASP A 33 -1.07 -26.40 4.88
C ASP A 33 -0.26 -25.90 6.10
N ASP A 34 -0.95 -25.39 7.13
CA ASP A 34 -0.33 -24.90 8.37
C ASP A 34 0.66 -25.92 8.97
N ALA A 35 0.34 -27.21 8.93
CA ALA A 35 1.20 -28.26 9.46
C ALA A 35 2.52 -28.42 8.67
N GLY A 36 2.48 -28.20 7.34
CA GLY A 36 3.68 -28.16 6.49
C GLY A 36 4.56 -26.96 6.79
N TRP A 37 3.94 -25.78 6.91
CA TRP A 37 4.63 -24.55 7.27
C TRP A 37 5.28 -24.62 8.65
N SER A 38 4.57 -25.11 9.68
CA SER A 38 5.14 -25.32 11.02
C SER A 38 6.30 -26.32 11.00
N LEU A 39 6.18 -27.42 10.23
CA LEU A 39 7.24 -28.42 10.10
C LEU A 39 8.53 -27.80 9.54
N VAL A 40 8.44 -27.05 8.45
CA VAL A 40 9.64 -26.45 7.84
C VAL A 40 10.22 -25.33 8.69
N MET A 41 9.37 -24.56 9.38
CA MET A 41 9.81 -23.55 10.34
C MET A 41 10.56 -24.18 11.52
N GLU A 42 10.04 -25.25 12.13
CA GLU A 42 10.71 -25.95 13.23
C GLU A 42 12.08 -26.50 12.82
N LYS A 43 12.19 -27.04 11.59
CA LYS A 43 13.39 -27.75 11.15
C LYS A 43 14.44 -26.86 10.48
N LEU A 44 14.01 -25.84 9.74
CA LEU A 44 14.88 -25.03 8.87
C LEU A 44 14.76 -23.51 9.11
N GLY A 45 13.82 -23.04 9.94
CA GLY A 45 13.55 -21.62 10.15
C GLY A 45 14.72 -20.82 10.75
N ASP A 46 15.62 -21.46 11.51
CA ASP A 46 16.82 -20.81 12.03
C ASP A 46 17.93 -20.63 10.97
N ARG A 47 17.81 -21.32 9.83
CA ARG A 47 18.81 -21.34 8.75
C ARG A 47 18.35 -20.64 7.49
N LEU A 48 17.04 -20.60 7.24
CA LEU A 48 16.44 -20.09 6.01
C LEU A 48 15.43 -18.98 6.29
N PHE A 49 15.34 -18.05 5.36
CA PHE A 49 14.16 -17.21 5.23
C PHE A 49 13.00 -18.05 4.69
N ILE A 50 12.06 -18.41 5.55
CA ILE A 50 10.79 -19.06 5.17
C ILE A 50 9.81 -17.94 4.87
N ILE A 51 9.57 -17.74 3.58
CA ILE A 51 8.85 -16.59 3.03
C ILE A 51 7.39 -16.98 2.77
N GLY A 52 6.46 -16.30 3.46
CA GLY A 52 5.03 -16.38 3.17
C GLY A 52 4.61 -15.35 2.11
N ASP A 53 3.98 -15.80 1.03
CA ASP A 53 3.41 -14.98 -0.03
C ASP A 53 1.91 -15.25 -0.18
N ASP A 54 1.54 -16.40 -0.75
CA ASP A 54 0.15 -16.77 -1.00
C ASP A 54 -0.63 -16.97 0.32
N SER A 55 0.02 -17.47 1.38
CA SER A 55 -0.61 -17.68 2.70
C SER A 55 -0.93 -16.40 3.46
N VAL A 56 -0.33 -15.25 3.10
CA VAL A 56 -0.50 -13.97 3.83
C VAL A 56 -1.10 -12.86 3.00
N THR A 57 -0.99 -12.90 1.66
CA THR A 57 -1.58 -11.94 0.70
C THR A 57 -1.40 -10.46 1.04
N THR A 58 -0.30 -10.07 1.70
CA THR A 58 -0.03 -8.70 2.19
C THR A 58 -1.19 -8.13 3.04
N ARG A 59 -1.99 -8.98 3.67
CA ARG A 59 -3.10 -8.61 4.54
C ARG A 59 -2.62 -8.61 5.99
N ASP A 60 -2.80 -7.50 6.69
CA ASP A 60 -2.36 -7.30 8.08
C ASP A 60 -2.85 -8.40 9.04
N SER A 61 -4.10 -8.85 8.91
CA SER A 61 -4.64 -9.95 9.74
C SER A 61 -4.01 -11.31 9.43
N SER A 62 -3.77 -11.63 8.16
CA SER A 62 -3.17 -12.91 7.75
C SER A 62 -1.68 -12.98 8.11
N ILE A 63 -0.95 -11.86 8.01
CA ILE A 63 0.44 -11.76 8.45
C ILE A 63 0.54 -12.00 9.97
N GLU A 64 -0.34 -11.36 10.76
CA GLU A 64 -0.37 -11.59 12.21
C GLU A 64 -0.72 -13.05 12.54
N TYR A 65 -1.69 -13.65 11.84
CA TYR A 65 -2.04 -15.07 12.01
C TYR A 65 -0.85 -15.99 11.75
N ALA A 66 -0.19 -15.84 10.60
CA ALA A 66 0.93 -16.70 10.22
C ALA A 66 2.12 -16.59 11.19
N ALA A 67 2.39 -15.37 11.67
CA ALA A 67 3.42 -15.14 12.69
C ALA A 67 3.04 -15.76 14.04
N ASP A 68 1.79 -15.60 14.50
CA ASP A 68 1.31 -16.15 15.78
C ASP A 68 1.37 -17.69 15.81
N HIS A 69 1.25 -18.34 14.65
CA HIS A 69 1.34 -19.81 14.49
C HIS A 69 2.73 -20.29 14.04
N ASN A 70 3.73 -19.41 14.02
CA ASN A 70 5.10 -19.72 13.61
C ASN A 70 5.18 -20.43 12.24
N LEU A 71 4.41 -19.92 11.26
CA LEU A 71 4.34 -20.48 9.90
C LEU A 71 5.40 -19.89 8.97
N ASN A 72 5.92 -18.70 9.28
CA ASN A 72 6.99 -18.06 8.53
C ASN A 72 7.85 -17.17 9.45
N ASN A 73 9.05 -16.83 8.99
CA ASN A 73 9.91 -15.81 9.60
C ASN A 73 10.13 -14.60 8.67
N THR A 74 9.65 -14.69 7.43
CA THR A 74 9.83 -13.65 6.42
C THR A 74 8.52 -13.40 5.67
N PHE A 75 8.20 -12.13 5.46
CA PHE A 75 7.02 -11.66 4.76
C PHE A 75 7.37 -11.18 3.34
N LEU A 76 6.66 -11.68 2.32
CA LEU A 76 6.74 -11.15 0.97
C LEU A 76 5.75 -10.00 0.77
N CYS A 77 6.24 -8.76 0.82
CA CYS A 77 5.44 -7.57 0.65
C CYS A 77 5.15 -7.29 -0.83
N LYS A 78 3.88 -7.42 -1.22
CA LYS A 78 3.36 -7.01 -2.52
C LYS A 78 2.26 -5.98 -2.32
N ALA A 79 2.60 -4.70 -2.47
CA ALA A 79 1.65 -3.59 -2.27
C ALA A 79 0.34 -3.74 -3.07
N ASN A 80 0.43 -4.39 -4.21
CA ASN A 80 -0.69 -4.62 -5.09
C ASN A 80 -1.62 -5.75 -4.62
N GLN A 81 -1.22 -6.61 -3.68
CA GLN A 81 -2.11 -7.60 -3.05
C GLN A 81 -3.10 -6.96 -2.06
N ILE A 82 -2.76 -5.80 -1.49
CA ILE A 82 -3.64 -5.08 -0.55
C ILE A 82 -4.22 -3.82 -1.16
N GLY A 83 -3.42 -3.01 -1.83
CA GLY A 83 -3.85 -2.07 -2.84
C GLY A 83 -3.99 -0.59 -2.50
N THR A 84 -3.50 -0.17 -1.35
CA THR A 84 -3.09 1.21 -1.09
C THR A 84 -1.73 1.24 -0.42
N LEU A 85 -1.03 2.36 -0.49
CA LEU A 85 0.27 2.48 0.17
C LEU A 85 0.12 2.48 1.70
N SER A 86 -0.93 3.09 2.26
CA SER A 86 -1.16 3.08 3.71
C SER A 86 -1.49 1.68 4.25
N GLU A 87 -2.31 0.89 3.54
CA GLU A 87 -2.54 -0.51 3.91
C GLU A 87 -1.28 -1.35 3.75
N THR A 88 -0.43 -1.05 2.76
CA THR A 88 0.90 -1.66 2.63
C THR A 88 1.79 -1.32 3.85
N MET A 89 1.75 -0.07 4.33
CA MET A 89 2.48 0.32 5.54
C MET A 89 1.94 -0.40 6.78
N LEU A 90 0.62 -0.58 6.91
CA LEU A 90 0.01 -1.39 7.99
C LEU A 90 0.55 -2.83 7.98
N ALA A 91 0.57 -3.48 6.82
CA ALA A 91 1.10 -4.83 6.67
C ALA A 91 2.59 -4.93 7.09
N ILE A 92 3.40 -3.97 6.65
CA ILE A 92 4.82 -3.85 7.05
C ILE A 92 4.96 -3.65 8.55
N LEU A 93 4.14 -2.80 9.17
CA LEU A 93 4.18 -2.55 10.61
C LEU A 93 3.83 -3.82 11.41
N VAL A 94 2.84 -4.60 10.97
CA VAL A 94 2.53 -5.90 11.58
C VAL A 94 3.74 -6.81 11.49
N ALA A 95 4.36 -6.95 10.32
CA ALA A 95 5.55 -7.78 10.12
C ALA A 95 6.70 -7.36 11.07
N LEU A 96 7.00 -6.06 11.15
CA LEU A 96 8.03 -5.53 12.06
C LEU A 96 7.73 -5.82 13.53
N GLY A 97 6.48 -5.61 13.97
CA GLY A 97 6.06 -5.88 15.33
C GLY A 97 5.99 -7.37 15.69
N LYS A 98 5.88 -8.24 14.69
CA LYS A 98 6.01 -9.70 14.81
C LYS A 98 7.44 -10.21 14.60
N ASN A 99 8.41 -9.31 14.42
CA ASN A 99 9.81 -9.64 14.18
C ASN A 99 10.03 -10.51 12.92
N LEU A 100 9.26 -10.26 11.87
CA LEU A 100 9.48 -10.87 10.56
C LEU A 100 10.45 -10.03 9.73
N ASP A 101 11.31 -10.71 8.97
CA ASP A 101 12.04 -10.08 7.88
C ASP A 101 11.09 -9.72 6.73
N ILE A 102 11.45 -8.72 5.92
CA ILE A 102 10.60 -8.22 4.84
C ILE A 102 11.36 -8.31 3.51
N VAL A 103 10.75 -8.98 2.54
CA VAL A 103 11.18 -8.93 1.14
C VAL A 103 10.10 -8.21 0.35
N VAL A 104 10.43 -7.10 -0.30
CA VAL A 104 9.47 -6.45 -1.22
C VAL A 104 9.52 -7.15 -2.56
N SER A 105 8.37 -7.41 -3.18
CA SER A 105 8.29 -8.13 -4.44
C SER A 105 7.54 -7.38 -5.53
N HIS A 106 8.08 -7.51 -6.76
CA HIS A 106 7.36 -7.20 -8.00
C HIS A 106 6.21 -8.18 -8.27
N ARG A 107 5.48 -7.95 -9.38
CA ARG A 107 4.67 -8.99 -10.04
C ARG A 107 5.13 -9.28 -11.45
N SER A 108 4.71 -10.45 -11.92
CA SER A 108 5.03 -10.97 -13.26
C SER A 108 4.77 -9.97 -14.41
N LYS A 109 3.79 -9.06 -14.31
CA LYS A 109 3.54 -8.00 -15.31
C LYS A 109 3.75 -6.62 -14.69
N SER A 110 4.99 -6.15 -14.64
CA SER A 110 5.32 -4.83 -14.07
C SER A 110 5.44 -3.75 -15.14
N PRO A 111 5.01 -2.51 -14.85
CA PRO A 111 5.38 -1.33 -15.61
C PRO A 111 6.79 -0.85 -15.24
N ASN A 112 7.29 0.14 -15.99
CA ASN A 112 8.53 0.88 -15.68
C ASN A 112 8.30 1.92 -14.57
N ASP A 113 7.84 1.43 -13.42
CA ASP A 113 7.67 2.19 -12.19
C ASP A 113 8.60 1.61 -11.11
N ASP A 114 9.04 2.45 -10.16
CA ASP A 114 9.99 2.14 -9.10
C ASP A 114 9.36 2.03 -7.70
N MET A 115 8.03 1.97 -7.61
CA MET A 115 7.28 1.81 -6.37
C MET A 115 7.88 0.75 -5.44
N GLU A 116 8.17 -0.46 -5.93
CA GLU A 116 8.71 -1.55 -5.10
C GLU A 116 10.09 -1.20 -4.52
N ALA A 117 10.94 -0.45 -5.25
CA ALA A 117 12.23 0.01 -4.75
C ALA A 117 12.07 1.09 -3.67
N GLN A 118 11.14 2.02 -3.86
CA GLN A 118 10.82 3.07 -2.89
C GLN A 118 10.27 2.48 -1.59
N ILE A 119 9.38 1.48 -1.66
CA ILE A 119 8.86 0.76 -0.50
C ILE A 119 9.99 0.01 0.22
N ALA A 120 10.83 -0.74 -0.52
CA ALA A 120 11.94 -1.50 0.06
C ALA A 120 12.90 -0.61 0.84
N LEU A 121 13.22 0.57 0.29
CA LEU A 121 14.04 1.55 0.99
C LEU A 121 13.32 2.12 2.21
N ALA A 122 12.04 2.48 2.10
CA ALA A 122 11.28 3.09 3.18
C ALA A 122 11.28 2.24 4.46
N CYS A 123 11.07 0.93 4.34
CA CYS A 123 10.94 0.00 5.47
C CYS A 123 12.23 -0.72 5.88
N PHE A 124 13.38 -0.40 5.27
CA PHE A 124 14.62 -1.16 5.45
C PHE A 124 14.43 -2.66 5.19
N ALA A 125 13.77 -2.99 4.07
CA ALA A 125 13.55 -4.38 3.68
C ALA A 125 14.88 -5.16 3.61
N MET A 126 14.83 -6.42 4.04
CA MET A 126 15.95 -7.36 3.91
C MET A 126 16.32 -7.56 2.43
N GLY A 127 15.32 -7.62 1.55
CA GLY A 127 15.54 -7.80 0.12
C GLY A 127 14.49 -7.17 -0.78
N LEU A 128 14.86 -7.00 -2.05
CA LEU A 128 13.95 -6.67 -3.14
C LEU A 128 13.98 -7.82 -4.16
N LYS A 129 12.86 -8.55 -4.28
CA LYS A 129 12.63 -9.53 -5.34
C LYS A 129 12.02 -8.79 -6.53
N ALA A 130 12.85 -8.35 -7.48
CA ALA A 130 12.40 -7.61 -8.67
C ALA A 130 12.69 -8.34 -10.00
N GLY A 131 12.84 -9.67 -9.98
CA GLY A 131 13.03 -10.52 -11.16
C GLY A 131 14.45 -10.46 -11.76
N GLY A 132 14.69 -11.22 -12.84
CA GLY A 132 16.00 -11.27 -13.49
C GLY A 132 16.42 -9.93 -14.11
N GLY A 133 17.72 -9.65 -14.14
CA GLY A 133 18.31 -8.38 -14.63
C GLY A 133 18.33 -8.20 -16.16
N ALA A 134 17.44 -8.86 -16.90
CA ALA A 134 17.42 -8.81 -18.37
C ALA A 134 16.36 -7.86 -18.93
N ASN A 135 15.23 -7.68 -18.24
CA ASN A 135 14.13 -6.87 -18.75
C ASN A 135 14.17 -5.44 -18.17
N THR A 136 13.75 -4.46 -18.97
CA THR A 136 13.88 -3.03 -18.60
C THR A 136 13.05 -2.64 -17.39
N GLU A 137 11.87 -3.23 -17.17
CA GLU A 137 11.01 -2.95 -16.00
C GLU A 137 11.62 -3.44 -14.69
N ARG A 138 12.54 -4.42 -14.78
CA ARG A 138 13.28 -5.00 -13.66
C ARG A 138 14.50 -4.13 -13.37
N LEU A 139 15.28 -3.84 -14.41
CA LEU A 139 16.44 -2.96 -14.34
C LEU A 139 16.09 -1.55 -13.83
N PHE A 140 14.91 -1.04 -14.18
CA PHE A 140 14.42 0.26 -13.70
C PHE A 140 14.34 0.30 -12.17
N LYS A 141 13.83 -0.76 -11.53
CA LYS A 141 13.70 -0.85 -10.06
C LYS A 141 15.08 -0.92 -9.39
N TYR A 142 15.98 -1.76 -9.90
CA TYR A 142 17.35 -1.84 -9.39
C TYR A 142 18.12 -0.51 -9.57
N GLY A 143 17.96 0.13 -10.73
CA GLY A 143 18.56 1.43 -11.02
C GLY A 143 18.05 2.54 -10.11
N SER A 144 16.74 2.54 -9.79
CA SER A 144 16.16 3.47 -8.81
C SER A 144 16.79 3.32 -7.43
N ILE A 145 17.04 2.11 -6.94
CA ILE A 145 17.75 1.92 -5.64
C ILE A 145 19.11 2.61 -5.67
N ILE A 146 19.92 2.32 -6.69
CA ILE A 146 21.28 2.89 -6.82
C ILE A 146 21.20 4.42 -6.87
N LYS A 147 20.25 4.95 -7.66
CA LYS A 147 20.04 6.39 -7.78
C LYS A 147 19.65 7.02 -6.45
N ILE A 148 18.66 6.46 -5.75
CA ILE A 148 18.16 7.01 -4.48
C ILE A 148 19.26 6.94 -3.41
N MET A 149 19.97 5.81 -3.30
CA MET A 149 21.10 5.68 -2.38
C MET A 149 22.22 6.69 -2.69
N ALA A 150 22.54 6.91 -3.97
CA ALA A 150 23.55 7.89 -4.36
C ALA A 150 23.11 9.33 -4.04
N LEU A 151 21.84 9.66 -4.23
CA LEU A 151 21.28 10.96 -3.86
C LEU A 151 21.34 11.19 -2.34
N ALA A 152 20.92 10.20 -1.54
CA ALA A 152 20.96 10.28 -0.09
C ALA A 152 22.39 10.49 0.47
N VAL A 153 23.40 9.81 -0.11
CA VAL A 153 24.81 10.03 0.25
C VAL A 153 25.27 11.45 -0.11
N LYS A 154 24.87 11.95 -1.29
CA LYS A 154 25.25 13.28 -1.75
C LYS A 154 24.64 14.38 -0.89
N GLU A 155 23.38 14.24 -0.49
CA GLU A 155 22.70 15.15 0.42
C GLU A 155 23.35 15.15 1.81
N ALA A 156 23.69 13.98 2.36
CA ALA A 156 24.42 13.88 3.62
C ALA A 156 25.81 14.55 3.57
N GLN A 157 26.43 14.63 2.40
CA GLN A 157 27.73 15.28 2.18
C GLN A 157 27.63 16.79 1.95
N GLN A 158 26.47 17.28 1.50
CA GLN A 158 26.23 18.71 1.34
C GLN A 158 25.86 19.32 2.70
N LYS A 159 26.70 20.26 3.20
CA LYS A 159 26.26 21.15 4.28
C LYS A 159 25.08 21.96 3.75
N ALA A 160 24.01 22.07 4.54
CA ALA A 160 22.92 22.98 4.27
C ALA A 160 23.48 24.39 4.09
N GLU A 161 23.60 24.84 2.83
CA GLU A 161 23.89 26.23 2.54
C GLU A 161 22.67 27.03 2.95
N THR A 162 22.88 28.04 3.79
CA THR A 162 21.80 28.94 4.18
C THR A 162 21.30 29.69 2.94
N LEU A 163 20.04 29.46 2.58
CA LEU A 163 19.34 30.21 1.55
C LEU A 163 19.49 31.72 1.79
N THR A 164 19.77 32.43 0.72
CA THR A 164 19.73 33.89 0.68
C THR A 164 18.31 34.40 0.96
N ASP A 165 18.17 35.65 1.38
CA ASP A 165 16.85 36.23 1.64
C ASP A 165 15.97 36.32 0.38
N ALA A 166 16.59 36.38 -0.80
CA ALA A 166 15.89 36.33 -2.08
C ALA A 166 15.31 34.94 -2.35
N GLU A 167 16.07 33.88 -2.09
CA GLU A 167 15.62 32.49 -2.24
C GLU A 167 14.51 32.17 -1.24
N LYS A 168 14.64 32.58 0.04
CA LYS A 168 13.57 32.43 1.04
C LYS A 168 12.27 33.12 0.63
N LYS A 169 12.38 34.29 -0.03
CA LYS A 169 11.21 35.03 -0.53
C LYS A 169 10.58 34.33 -1.73
N ALA A 170 11.39 33.75 -2.62
CA ALA A 170 10.94 32.98 -3.77
C ALA A 170 10.25 31.67 -3.32
N GLU A 171 10.83 30.96 -2.36
CA GLU A 171 10.27 29.76 -1.74
C GLU A 171 8.90 30.06 -1.10
N LYS A 172 8.82 31.11 -0.29
CA LYS A 172 7.54 31.54 0.31
C LYS A 172 6.48 31.92 -0.73
N LEU A 173 6.89 32.46 -1.88
CA LEU A 173 5.96 32.75 -2.98
C LEU A 173 5.51 31.46 -3.68
N ALA A 174 6.41 30.50 -3.88
CA ALA A 174 6.11 29.18 -4.41
C ALA A 174 5.15 28.42 -3.48
N ASP A 175 5.38 28.46 -2.16
CA ASP A 175 4.47 27.87 -1.16
C ASP A 175 3.06 28.43 -1.30
N ASN A 176 2.92 29.76 -1.36
CA ASN A 176 1.60 30.39 -1.53
C ASN A 176 0.94 29.97 -2.85
N LEU A 177 1.71 29.75 -3.91
CA LEU A 177 1.19 29.27 -5.19
C LEU A 177 0.72 27.81 -5.10
N LEU A 178 1.50 26.95 -4.45
CA LEU A 178 1.17 25.53 -4.22
C LEU A 178 -0.14 25.37 -3.44
N GLN A 179 -0.41 26.27 -2.49
CA GLN A 179 -1.66 26.29 -1.70
C GLN A 179 -2.92 26.59 -2.54
N GLU A 180 -2.77 27.25 -3.69
CA GLU A 180 -3.88 27.58 -4.59
C GLU A 180 -4.03 26.61 -5.76
N LEU A 181 -3.14 25.62 -5.87
CA LEU A 181 -3.28 24.58 -6.87
C LEU A 181 -4.47 23.68 -6.58
N VAL A 182 -5.13 23.28 -7.65
CA VAL A 182 -6.20 22.28 -7.64
C VAL A 182 -5.82 21.13 -8.55
N ILE A 183 -6.40 19.96 -8.29
CA ILE A 183 -6.41 18.86 -9.25
C ILE A 183 -7.30 19.30 -10.42
N THR A 184 -6.73 19.37 -11.61
CA THR A 184 -7.44 19.86 -12.80
C THR A 184 -7.89 18.76 -13.74
N ASP A 185 -7.26 17.59 -13.64
CA ASP A 185 -7.56 16.42 -14.47
C ASP A 185 -6.99 15.17 -13.81
N VAL A 186 -7.77 14.09 -13.82
CA VAL A 186 -7.34 12.76 -13.43
C VAL A 186 -7.56 11.81 -14.61
N MET A 187 -6.47 11.33 -15.20
CA MET A 187 -6.52 10.47 -16.36
C MET A 187 -5.99 9.08 -16.04
N GLY A 188 -6.79 8.06 -16.35
CA GLY A 188 -6.41 6.65 -16.29
C GLY A 188 -6.28 6.05 -17.69
N TRP A 189 -5.27 5.22 -17.91
CA TRP A 189 -5.12 4.47 -19.15
C TRP A 189 -4.57 3.06 -18.89
N GLU A 190 -4.60 2.26 -19.95
CA GLU A 190 -3.93 0.96 -19.95
C GLU A 190 -2.44 1.14 -20.18
N GLU A 191 -1.65 0.95 -19.13
CA GLU A 191 -0.20 1.07 -19.19
C GLU A 191 0.39 -0.21 -19.79
N ALA A 192 1.20 -0.06 -20.83
CA ALA A 192 1.86 -1.19 -21.46
C ALA A 192 2.87 -1.84 -20.50
N THR A 193 2.94 -3.17 -20.54
CA THR A 193 4.00 -3.91 -19.86
C THR A 193 4.80 -4.71 -20.87
N ASN A 194 6.06 -5.00 -20.54
CA ASN A 194 6.91 -5.84 -21.38
C ASN A 194 6.40 -7.28 -21.53
N ALA A 195 5.42 -7.69 -20.71
CA ALA A 195 4.75 -8.98 -20.81
C ALA A 195 3.61 -8.99 -21.87
N GLY A 196 3.33 -7.87 -22.54
CA GLY A 196 2.26 -7.78 -23.54
C GLY A 196 0.84 -7.77 -22.96
N ILE A 197 0.72 -7.68 -21.64
CA ILE A 197 -0.56 -7.57 -20.92
C ILE A 197 -0.60 -6.20 -20.24
N PRO A 198 -1.54 -5.31 -20.58
CA PRO A 198 -1.59 -3.99 -19.98
C PRO A 198 -2.02 -4.04 -18.52
N THR A 199 -1.42 -3.13 -17.76
CA THR A 199 -1.85 -2.77 -16.40
C THR A 199 -2.52 -1.39 -16.42
N VAL A 200 -2.55 -0.68 -15.31
CA VAL A 200 -3.13 0.66 -15.19
C VAL A 200 -2.05 1.69 -14.89
N GLY A 201 -2.06 2.76 -15.69
CA GLY A 201 -1.35 3.99 -15.43
C GLY A 201 -2.32 5.11 -15.07
N VAL A 202 -1.92 5.95 -14.13
CA VAL A 202 -2.64 7.15 -13.71
C VAL A 202 -1.75 8.36 -13.88
N ARG A 203 -2.36 9.48 -14.28
CA ARG A 203 -1.79 10.81 -14.25
C ARG A 203 -2.76 11.72 -13.51
N VAL A 204 -2.26 12.39 -12.49
CA VAL A 204 -2.98 13.47 -11.82
C VAL A 204 -2.33 14.78 -12.23
N SER A 205 -3.10 15.66 -12.85
CA SER A 205 -2.64 16.96 -13.32
C SER A 205 -3.10 18.07 -12.36
N PHE A 206 -2.25 19.07 -12.20
CA PHE A 206 -2.46 20.16 -11.27
C PHE A 206 -2.35 21.49 -11.99
N GLY A 207 -3.11 22.47 -11.53
CA GLY A 207 -3.09 23.80 -12.12
C GLY A 207 -3.80 24.85 -11.28
N ILE A 208 -3.84 26.06 -11.81
CA ILE A 208 -4.53 27.19 -11.20
C ILE A 208 -5.99 27.16 -11.64
N LYS A 209 -6.91 27.15 -10.66
CA LYS A 209 -8.35 27.17 -10.92
C LYS A 209 -8.71 28.35 -11.83
N ASN A 210 -9.51 28.09 -12.87
CA ASN A 210 -9.97 29.07 -13.86
C ASN A 210 -8.85 29.73 -14.70
N SER A 211 -7.64 29.19 -14.72
CA SER A 211 -6.58 29.63 -15.64
C SER A 211 -6.50 28.71 -16.84
N GLU A 212 -6.71 29.23 -18.06
CA GLU A 212 -6.46 28.44 -19.27
C GLU A 212 -4.97 28.18 -19.48
N ARG A 213 -4.14 29.20 -19.23
CA ARG A 213 -2.67 29.12 -19.41
C ARG A 213 -2.01 28.14 -18.44
N PHE A 214 -2.49 28.08 -17.20
CA PHE A 214 -1.90 27.26 -16.13
C PHE A 214 -2.84 26.13 -15.69
N ARG A 215 -3.69 25.65 -16.60
CA ARG A 215 -4.63 24.55 -16.32
C ARG A 215 -3.92 23.24 -16.01
N HIS A 216 -2.84 22.91 -16.72
CA HIS A 216 -2.03 21.71 -16.49
C HIS A 216 -0.58 22.14 -16.29
N PHE A 217 -0.29 22.64 -15.10
CA PHE A 217 1.02 23.19 -14.74
C PHE A 217 2.07 22.09 -14.55
N PHE A 218 1.73 21.02 -13.83
CA PHE A 218 2.54 19.80 -13.71
C PHE A 218 1.65 18.58 -13.44
N SER A 219 2.24 17.39 -13.49
CA SER A 219 1.52 16.15 -13.22
C SER A 219 2.37 15.11 -12.49
N PHE A 220 1.72 14.28 -11.69
CA PHE A 220 2.33 13.10 -11.09
C PHE A 220 1.71 11.83 -11.68
N THR A 221 2.52 10.79 -11.81
CA THR A 221 2.09 9.50 -12.35
C THR A 221 2.25 8.39 -11.33
N GLY A 222 1.42 7.36 -11.50
CA GLY A 222 1.54 6.10 -10.78
C GLY A 222 1.15 4.97 -11.71
N SER A 223 1.96 3.91 -11.75
CA SER A 223 1.62 2.70 -12.51
C SER A 223 1.91 1.49 -11.65
N THR A 224 1.00 0.50 -11.66
CA THR A 224 1.09 -0.63 -10.73
C THR A 224 1.29 -1.94 -11.47
N PRO A 225 2.00 -2.91 -10.87
CA PRO A 225 2.20 -4.21 -11.48
C PRO A 225 0.91 -5.06 -11.40
N LEU A 226 0.65 -5.83 -12.45
CA LEU A 226 -0.50 -6.72 -12.55
C LEU A 226 -0.15 -8.16 -12.10
N GLY A 227 -0.97 -8.68 -11.18
CA GLY A 227 -1.02 -10.08 -10.78
C GLY A 227 -1.88 -10.92 -11.72
N THR A 228 -1.53 -12.21 -11.91
CA THR A 228 -2.37 -13.16 -12.68
C THR A 228 -3.12 -14.17 -11.85
N SER A 229 -2.91 -14.16 -10.54
CA SER A 229 -3.68 -14.84 -9.52
C SER A 229 -4.13 -13.79 -8.51
N ALA A 230 -5.31 -13.98 -7.95
CA ALA A 230 -5.67 -13.40 -6.67
C ALA A 230 -5.79 -14.60 -5.72
N GLY A 231 -4.88 -14.71 -4.75
CA GLY A 231 -5.00 -15.69 -3.68
C GLY A 231 -6.29 -15.46 -2.88
N THR A 232 -6.63 -16.40 -2.00
CA THR A 232 -7.81 -16.26 -1.15
C THR A 232 -7.63 -15.06 -0.22
N GLY A 233 -8.45 -14.01 -0.39
CA GLY A 233 -8.34 -12.77 0.38
C GLY A 233 -7.41 -11.69 -0.22
N GLU A 234 -6.81 -11.90 -1.39
CA GLU A 234 -6.08 -10.85 -2.10
C GLU A 234 -7.06 -9.81 -2.72
N ALA A 235 -6.58 -8.58 -2.87
CA ALA A 235 -7.27 -7.56 -3.64
C ALA A 235 -7.46 -7.98 -5.11
N ILE A 236 -8.58 -7.58 -5.71
CA ILE A 236 -8.94 -8.03 -7.06
C ILE A 236 -8.13 -7.27 -8.12
N HIS A 237 -7.21 -7.99 -8.74
CA HIS A 237 -6.38 -7.52 -9.85
C HIS A 237 -7.16 -7.33 -11.14
N LEU A 238 -8.14 -8.20 -11.39
CA LEU A 238 -8.82 -8.33 -12.68
C LEU A 238 -10.30 -8.00 -12.53
N VAL A 239 -10.58 -6.74 -12.26
CA VAL A 239 -11.97 -6.25 -12.17
C VAL A 239 -12.72 -6.42 -13.51
N ASP A 240 -12.02 -6.50 -14.64
CA ASP A 240 -12.57 -6.85 -15.96
C ASP A 240 -13.29 -8.21 -15.94
N SER A 241 -12.77 -9.17 -15.16
CA SER A 241 -13.38 -10.49 -15.00
C SER A 241 -14.63 -10.48 -14.11
N VAL A 242 -14.81 -9.46 -13.27
CA VAL A 242 -15.94 -9.34 -12.35
C VAL A 242 -17.22 -9.03 -13.12
N ILE A 243 -18.25 -9.86 -12.93
CA ILE A 243 -19.55 -9.72 -13.57
C ILE A 243 -20.62 -9.68 -12.49
N PHE A 244 -21.42 -8.62 -12.49
CA PHE A 244 -22.58 -8.50 -11.61
C PHE A 244 -23.80 -9.17 -12.22
N ARG A 245 -24.75 -9.57 -11.37
CA ARG A 245 -25.94 -10.33 -11.82
C ARG A 245 -26.73 -9.57 -12.88
N ASP A 246 -26.90 -8.27 -12.74
CA ASP A 246 -27.62 -7.39 -13.67
C ASP A 246 -26.93 -7.27 -15.04
N GLN A 247 -25.63 -7.54 -15.11
CA GLN A 247 -24.86 -7.56 -16.36
C GLN A 247 -25.07 -8.85 -17.17
N ILE A 248 -25.63 -9.92 -16.57
CA ILE A 248 -25.94 -11.17 -17.28
C ILE A 248 -27.25 -10.99 -18.04
N PRO A 249 -27.25 -11.00 -19.40
CA PRO A 249 -28.42 -10.57 -20.18
C PRO A 249 -29.69 -11.41 -19.98
N LYS A 250 -29.53 -12.72 -19.71
CA LYS A 250 -30.64 -13.68 -19.58
C LYS A 250 -30.38 -14.69 -18.48
N GLN A 251 -31.43 -15.05 -17.73
CA GLN A 251 -31.38 -16.13 -16.73
C GLN A 251 -30.93 -17.47 -17.33
N SER A 252 -31.24 -17.72 -18.60
CA SER A 252 -30.85 -18.95 -19.31
C SER A 252 -29.35 -19.06 -19.61
N TYR A 253 -28.56 -18.01 -19.35
CA TYR A 253 -27.10 -18.03 -19.52
C TYR A 253 -26.36 -18.30 -18.20
N MET A 254 -27.06 -18.44 -17.07
CA MET A 254 -26.43 -18.70 -15.77
C MET A 254 -25.59 -19.98 -15.76
N ASP A 255 -25.86 -20.94 -16.64
CA ASP A 255 -25.05 -22.15 -16.80
C ASP A 255 -23.62 -21.87 -17.29
N LEU A 256 -23.36 -20.70 -17.88
CA LEU A 256 -22.04 -20.25 -18.36
C LEU A 256 -21.18 -19.64 -17.27
N PHE A 257 -21.75 -19.34 -16.10
CA PHE A 257 -21.08 -18.61 -15.03
C PHE A 257 -20.93 -19.44 -13.78
N THR A 258 -19.89 -19.14 -12.99
CA THR A 258 -19.73 -19.59 -11.62
C THR A 258 -19.97 -18.38 -10.72
N GLU A 259 -20.84 -18.54 -9.73
CA GLU A 259 -21.01 -17.58 -8.64
C GLU A 259 -19.82 -17.68 -7.69
N THR A 260 -19.26 -16.54 -7.31
CA THR A 260 -18.17 -16.42 -6.34
C THR A 260 -18.74 -16.02 -4.97
N GLU A 261 -17.96 -16.22 -3.90
CA GLU A 261 -18.41 -15.98 -2.52
C GLU A 261 -18.84 -14.53 -2.26
N ASP A 262 -18.32 -13.57 -3.04
CA ASP A 262 -18.67 -12.15 -3.00
C ASP A 262 -19.98 -11.81 -3.74
N GLY A 263 -20.75 -12.82 -4.18
CA GLY A 263 -22.00 -12.66 -4.91
C GLY A 263 -21.84 -12.19 -6.37
N THR A 264 -20.60 -12.15 -6.86
CA THR A 264 -20.30 -11.84 -8.26
C THR A 264 -20.16 -13.10 -9.11
N PHE A 265 -20.02 -12.93 -10.41
CA PHE A 265 -19.98 -14.03 -11.38
C PHE A 265 -18.68 -13.98 -12.19
N ARG A 266 -18.17 -15.15 -12.55
CA ARG A 266 -17.08 -15.33 -13.53
C ARG A 266 -17.53 -16.33 -14.59
N PHE A 267 -17.09 -16.16 -15.83
CA PHE A 267 -17.27 -17.22 -16.81
C PHE A 267 -16.58 -18.51 -16.33
N LYS A 268 -17.23 -19.66 -16.52
CA LYS A 268 -16.62 -20.96 -16.22
C LYS A 268 -15.42 -21.19 -17.14
N LYS A 269 -14.40 -21.88 -16.63
CA LYS A 269 -13.14 -22.15 -17.35
C LYS A 269 -13.33 -22.98 -18.64
N ASP A 270 -14.40 -23.76 -18.73
CA ASP A 270 -14.76 -24.59 -19.88
C ASP A 270 -15.57 -23.85 -20.96
N VAL A 271 -15.99 -22.60 -20.71
CA VAL A 271 -16.68 -21.79 -21.71
C VAL A 271 -15.70 -21.37 -22.79
N THR A 272 -16.11 -21.51 -24.05
CA THR A 272 -15.30 -21.16 -25.22
C THR A 272 -15.98 -20.08 -26.06
N GLN A 273 -15.20 -19.40 -26.90
CA GLN A 273 -15.73 -18.43 -27.85
C GLN A 273 -16.84 -19.03 -28.73
N ALA A 274 -16.67 -20.27 -29.20
CA ALA A 274 -17.68 -20.97 -30.01
C ALA A 274 -19.01 -21.13 -29.26
N ARG A 275 -18.98 -21.54 -27.98
CA ARG A 275 -20.17 -21.68 -27.14
C ARG A 275 -20.89 -20.34 -26.93
N ILE A 276 -20.16 -19.24 -26.89
CA ILE A 276 -20.73 -17.88 -26.82
C ILE A 276 -21.36 -17.48 -28.16
N ASP A 277 -20.65 -17.72 -29.27
CA ASP A 277 -21.11 -17.35 -30.61
C ASP A 277 -22.38 -18.11 -31.03
N GLU A 278 -22.54 -19.36 -30.58
CA GLU A 278 -23.77 -20.16 -30.76
C GLU A 278 -25.02 -19.49 -30.20
N LYS A 279 -24.88 -18.68 -29.12
CA LYS A 279 -26.01 -17.96 -28.52
C LYS A 279 -26.50 -16.80 -29.40
N LYS A 280 -25.69 -16.33 -30.36
CA LYS A 280 -25.99 -15.22 -31.28
C LYS A 280 -26.51 -13.97 -30.56
N ASP A 281 -25.98 -13.72 -29.37
CA ASP A 281 -26.41 -12.67 -28.47
C ASP A 281 -25.30 -11.62 -28.32
N LYS A 282 -25.55 -10.41 -28.82
CA LYS A 282 -24.52 -9.36 -28.91
C LYS A 282 -24.03 -8.91 -27.53
N ASP A 283 -24.91 -8.88 -26.54
CA ASP A 283 -24.59 -8.41 -25.19
C ASP A 283 -23.73 -9.45 -24.47
N LEU A 284 -24.07 -10.75 -24.61
CA LEU A 284 -23.25 -11.83 -24.10
C LEU A 284 -21.87 -11.88 -24.79
N SER A 285 -21.82 -11.69 -26.11
CA SER A 285 -20.56 -11.64 -26.86
C SER A 285 -19.68 -10.45 -26.45
N ALA A 286 -20.28 -9.29 -26.16
CA ALA A 286 -19.56 -8.12 -25.66
C ALA A 286 -18.99 -8.37 -24.26
N LEU A 287 -19.80 -8.92 -23.35
CA LEU A 287 -19.39 -9.28 -21.99
C LEU A 287 -18.25 -10.31 -22.00
N TRP A 288 -18.35 -11.35 -22.83
CA TRP A 288 -17.30 -12.33 -23.02
C TRP A 288 -15.99 -11.71 -23.52
N ARG A 289 -16.08 -10.81 -24.51
CA ARG A 289 -14.90 -10.14 -25.09
C ARG A 289 -14.19 -9.25 -24.06
N GLU A 290 -14.93 -8.51 -23.26
CA GLU A 290 -14.35 -7.67 -22.20
C GLU A 290 -13.68 -8.54 -21.13
N ALA A 291 -14.38 -9.56 -20.63
CA ALA A 291 -13.87 -10.45 -19.58
C ALA A 291 -12.68 -11.32 -20.03
N ASN A 292 -12.56 -11.65 -21.33
CA ASN A 292 -11.50 -12.51 -21.86
C ASN A 292 -10.39 -11.77 -22.63
N ARG A 293 -10.40 -10.43 -22.62
CA ARG A 293 -9.37 -9.64 -23.31
C ARG A 293 -7.97 -9.99 -22.77
N TYR A 294 -7.01 -10.14 -23.67
CA TYR A 294 -5.65 -10.64 -23.39
C TYR A 294 -5.63 -11.98 -22.61
N GLY A 295 -6.55 -12.89 -22.94
CA GLY A 295 -6.64 -14.20 -22.28
C GLY A 295 -7.16 -14.09 -20.83
N GLY A 296 -8.11 -13.18 -20.61
CA GLY A 296 -8.72 -12.92 -19.30
C GLY A 296 -7.91 -12.02 -18.39
N LYS A 297 -6.94 -11.28 -18.93
CA LYS A 297 -5.99 -10.47 -18.16
C LYS A 297 -6.01 -9.04 -18.70
N GLY A 298 -6.87 -8.18 -18.17
CA GLY A 298 -6.99 -6.80 -18.63
C GLY A 298 -7.45 -5.87 -17.51
N CYS A 299 -7.21 -4.57 -17.71
CA CYS A 299 -7.54 -3.55 -16.72
C CYS A 299 -8.37 -2.40 -17.28
N LEU A 300 -9.21 -2.65 -18.29
CA LEU A 300 -9.97 -1.59 -18.96
C LEU A 300 -11.04 -1.00 -18.04
N LYS A 301 -11.74 -1.83 -17.26
CA LYS A 301 -12.73 -1.34 -16.28
C LYS A 301 -12.02 -0.52 -15.20
N ALA A 302 -10.85 -0.95 -14.72
CA ALA A 302 -10.05 -0.18 -13.77
C ALA A 302 -9.65 1.19 -14.34
N ALA A 303 -9.13 1.25 -15.57
CA ALA A 303 -8.84 2.52 -16.25
C ALA A 303 -10.11 3.38 -16.43
N ARG A 304 -11.26 2.77 -16.75
CA ARG A 304 -12.54 3.46 -16.83
C ARG A 304 -12.96 4.05 -15.49
N HIS A 305 -12.85 3.29 -14.40
CA HIS A 305 -13.17 3.74 -13.05
C HIS A 305 -12.33 4.92 -12.59
N ILE A 306 -11.05 5.00 -13.01
CA ILE A 306 -10.25 6.21 -12.78
C ILE A 306 -10.91 7.41 -13.46
N ASN A 307 -11.18 7.31 -14.76
CA ASN A 307 -11.70 8.42 -15.55
C ASN A 307 -13.15 8.81 -15.18
N THR A 308 -13.95 7.90 -14.62
CA THR A 308 -15.37 8.15 -14.35
C THR A 308 -15.71 8.28 -12.88
N VAL A 309 -15.02 7.58 -11.98
CA VAL A 309 -15.30 7.58 -10.54
C VAL A 309 -14.25 8.40 -9.81
N LEU A 310 -12.97 8.01 -9.89
CA LEU A 310 -11.91 8.67 -9.12
C LEU A 310 -11.67 10.12 -9.60
N ALA A 311 -11.82 10.40 -10.89
CA ALA A 311 -11.79 11.75 -11.41
C ALA A 311 -12.84 12.65 -10.73
N GLN A 312 -14.08 12.18 -10.57
CA GLN A 312 -15.12 12.94 -9.87
C GLN A 312 -14.80 13.15 -8.39
N VAL A 313 -14.12 12.18 -7.77
CA VAL A 313 -13.73 12.26 -6.36
C VAL A 313 -12.61 13.28 -6.14
N PHE A 314 -11.68 13.46 -7.08
CA PHE A 314 -10.47 14.26 -6.87
C PHE A 314 -10.43 15.59 -7.63
N GLU A 315 -11.04 15.69 -8.81
CA GLU A 315 -10.98 16.93 -9.60
C GLU A 315 -11.62 18.11 -8.86
N GLY A 316 -10.95 19.26 -8.96
CA GLY A 316 -11.34 20.49 -8.28
C GLY A 316 -10.93 20.58 -6.81
N LYS A 317 -10.48 19.49 -6.19
CA LYS A 317 -9.92 19.55 -4.81
C LYS A 317 -8.64 20.36 -4.79
N LYS A 318 -8.49 21.20 -3.77
CA LYS A 318 -7.21 21.89 -3.54
C LYS A 318 -6.17 20.88 -3.10
N VAL A 319 -4.96 21.07 -3.57
CA VAL A 319 -3.81 20.26 -3.19
C VAL A 319 -3.60 20.33 -1.66
N ALA A 320 -3.78 21.51 -1.06
CA ALA A 320 -3.70 21.71 0.39
C ALA A 320 -4.72 20.91 1.22
N ASP A 321 -5.80 20.42 0.61
CA ASP A 321 -6.87 19.68 1.29
C ASP A 321 -6.68 18.14 1.21
N LEU A 322 -5.67 17.66 0.46
CA LEU A 322 -5.40 16.23 0.31
C LEU A 322 -4.95 15.60 1.63
N GLY A 323 -4.13 16.31 2.40
CA GLY A 323 -3.63 15.85 3.70
C GLY A 323 -2.47 14.87 3.57
N SER A 324 -2.35 13.99 4.56
CA SER A 324 -1.34 12.92 4.61
C SER A 324 -1.61 11.79 3.63
N LEU A 325 -0.67 10.86 3.51
CA LEU A 325 -0.88 9.61 2.76
C LEU A 325 -2.13 8.85 3.23
N ALA A 326 -2.34 8.75 4.55
CA ALA A 326 -3.51 8.10 5.12
C ALA A 326 -4.80 8.83 4.73
N ASP A 327 -4.80 10.17 4.72
CA ASP A 327 -5.95 10.98 4.32
C ASP A 327 -6.34 10.77 2.85
N ILE A 328 -5.35 10.57 1.98
CA ILE A 328 -5.53 10.27 0.56
C ILE A 328 -6.13 8.88 0.39
N ASP A 329 -5.55 7.87 1.06
CA ASP A 329 -5.99 6.49 0.94
C ASP A 329 -7.37 6.27 1.57
N THR A 330 -7.72 6.96 2.66
CA THR A 330 -9.08 6.95 3.21
C THR A 330 -10.11 7.42 2.19
N VAL A 331 -9.80 8.44 1.39
CA VAL A 331 -10.72 8.91 0.33
C VAL A 331 -10.89 7.85 -0.77
N LEU A 332 -9.81 7.12 -1.11
CA LEU A 332 -9.87 6.05 -2.09
C LEU A 332 -10.68 4.85 -1.59
N LEU A 333 -10.46 4.43 -0.34
CA LEU A 333 -11.20 3.34 0.29
C LEU A 333 -12.67 3.70 0.50
N GLU A 334 -12.97 4.98 0.80
CA GLU A 334 -14.35 5.46 0.87
C GLU A 334 -15.05 5.37 -0.50
N ALA A 335 -14.37 5.72 -1.60
CA ALA A 335 -14.91 5.57 -2.94
C ALA A 335 -15.17 4.09 -3.30
N GLU A 336 -14.29 3.18 -2.88
CA GLU A 336 -14.50 1.73 -3.02
C GLU A 336 -15.75 1.26 -2.25
N LYS A 337 -15.92 1.72 -1.01
CA LYS A 337 -17.09 1.42 -0.18
C LYS A 337 -18.38 1.98 -0.78
N GLU A 338 -18.37 3.24 -1.20
CA GLU A 338 -19.53 3.89 -1.83
C GLU A 338 -19.95 3.13 -3.09
N LYS A 339 -18.99 2.67 -3.90
CA LYS A 339 -19.27 1.87 -5.08
C LYS A 339 -19.89 0.52 -4.73
N ALA A 340 -19.41 -0.15 -3.68
CA ALA A 340 -20.01 -1.39 -3.20
C ALA A 340 -21.47 -1.21 -2.74
N ILE A 341 -21.78 -0.09 -2.07
CA ILE A 341 -23.15 0.25 -1.66
C ILE A 341 -24.03 0.53 -2.88
N GLU A 342 -23.52 1.27 -3.88
CA GLU A 342 -24.23 1.54 -5.14
C GLU A 342 -24.61 0.24 -5.86
N LEU A 343 -23.68 -0.74 -5.86
CA LEU A 343 -23.86 -2.05 -6.48
C LEU A 343 -24.71 -3.02 -5.63
N GLY A 344 -25.10 -2.63 -4.42
CA GLY A 344 -25.87 -3.46 -3.50
C GLY A 344 -25.09 -4.61 -2.84
N LEU A 345 -23.75 -4.59 -2.92
CA LEU A 345 -22.87 -5.60 -2.32
C LEU A 345 -22.59 -5.35 -0.84
N LEU A 346 -22.81 -4.13 -0.37
CA LEU A 346 -22.59 -3.72 1.01
C LEU A 346 -23.79 -2.95 1.54
N SER A 347 -24.30 -3.35 2.69
CA SER A 347 -25.35 -2.61 3.39
C SER A 347 -24.81 -1.31 3.97
N LYS A 348 -25.63 -0.24 3.97
CA LYS A 348 -25.28 1.04 4.64
C LYS A 348 -25.02 0.88 6.14
N ASN A 349 -25.58 -0.16 6.76
CA ASN A 349 -25.40 -0.48 8.18
C ASN A 349 -24.57 -1.76 8.38
N ALA A 350 -23.70 -2.10 7.41
CA ALA A 350 -22.80 -3.24 7.53
C ALA A 350 -21.87 -3.10 8.75
N LYS A 351 -21.42 -4.24 9.30
CA LYS A 351 -20.48 -4.22 10.42
C LYS A 351 -19.14 -3.65 9.95
N LYS A 352 -18.36 -3.12 10.90
CA LYS A 352 -17.07 -2.49 10.59
C LYS A 352 -16.14 -3.45 9.85
N GLU A 353 -16.13 -4.72 10.24
CA GLU A 353 -15.28 -5.75 9.66
C GLU A 353 -15.69 -6.07 8.22
N ASP A 354 -16.99 -6.13 7.92
CA ASP A 354 -17.50 -6.33 6.56
C ASP A 354 -17.12 -5.15 5.64
N VAL A 355 -17.18 -3.91 6.18
CA VAL A 355 -16.75 -2.71 5.46
C VAL A 355 -15.25 -2.77 5.15
N ILE A 356 -14.43 -3.16 6.12
CA ILE A 356 -12.98 -3.30 5.94
C ILE A 356 -12.65 -4.37 4.91
N ASP A 357 -13.30 -5.54 4.95
CA ASP A 357 -13.02 -6.60 3.97
C ASP A 357 -13.37 -6.15 2.55
N VAL A 358 -14.50 -5.47 2.34
CA VAL A 358 -14.85 -4.88 1.03
C VAL A 358 -13.80 -3.86 0.58
N MET A 359 -13.37 -2.97 1.48
CA MET A 359 -12.32 -1.98 1.19
C MET A 359 -10.97 -2.63 0.85
N GLN A 360 -10.58 -3.71 1.55
CA GLN A 360 -9.33 -4.43 1.31
C GLN A 360 -9.39 -5.21 -0.01
N ARG A 361 -10.54 -5.78 -0.36
CA ARG A 361 -10.74 -6.56 -1.59
C ARG A 361 -10.65 -5.75 -2.87
N LYS A 362 -11.02 -4.47 -2.86
CA LYS A 362 -10.94 -3.57 -4.03
C LYS A 362 -11.62 -4.16 -5.27
N GLY A 363 -12.70 -4.92 -5.04
CA GLY A 363 -13.41 -5.67 -6.07
C GLY A 363 -14.27 -4.80 -6.98
N ASN A 364 -14.58 -3.58 -6.55
CA ASN A 364 -15.53 -2.70 -7.20
C ASN A 364 -14.82 -1.74 -8.16
N LEU A 365 -13.85 -0.97 -7.67
CA LEU A 365 -13.05 -0.07 -8.51
C LEU A 365 -11.89 -0.80 -9.18
N GLY A 366 -11.42 -1.89 -8.58
CA GLY A 366 -10.26 -2.64 -9.03
C GLY A 366 -8.99 -2.13 -8.38
N MET A 367 -8.17 -3.06 -7.87
CA MET A 367 -6.93 -2.73 -7.18
C MET A 367 -6.04 -1.78 -8.00
N ASN A 368 -5.81 -2.10 -9.29
CA ASN A 368 -4.88 -1.33 -10.11
C ASN A 368 -5.33 0.13 -10.29
N ALA A 369 -6.63 0.42 -10.20
CA ALA A 369 -7.13 1.80 -10.18
C ALA A 369 -6.79 2.50 -8.87
N VAL A 370 -7.06 1.83 -7.75
CA VAL A 370 -6.86 2.37 -6.40
C VAL A 370 -5.38 2.61 -6.10
N LEU A 371 -4.51 1.61 -6.28
CA LEU A 371 -3.09 1.75 -5.94
C LEU A 371 -2.35 2.72 -6.87
N SER A 372 -2.67 2.76 -8.17
CA SER A 372 -2.01 3.70 -9.09
C SER A 372 -2.37 5.15 -8.75
N GLN A 373 -3.61 5.40 -8.35
CA GLN A 373 -4.06 6.69 -7.84
C GLN A 373 -3.40 7.05 -6.50
N SER A 374 -3.36 6.10 -5.56
CA SER A 374 -2.64 6.24 -4.27
C SER A 374 -1.18 6.62 -4.49
N LEU A 375 -0.48 5.91 -5.39
CA LEU A 375 0.92 6.16 -5.74
C LEU A 375 1.16 7.55 -6.35
N ALA A 376 0.33 7.96 -7.31
CA ALA A 376 0.46 9.27 -7.95
C ALA A 376 0.26 10.41 -6.94
N LEU A 377 -0.73 10.30 -6.06
CA LEU A 377 -1.03 11.30 -5.04
C LEU A 377 -0.03 11.29 -3.88
N ALA A 378 0.53 10.13 -3.52
CA ALA A 378 1.59 10.03 -2.52
C ALA A 378 2.88 10.73 -2.98
N ARG A 379 3.25 10.55 -4.26
CA ARG A 379 4.38 11.27 -4.87
C ARG A 379 4.18 12.78 -4.84
N LEU A 380 2.96 13.25 -5.14
CA LEU A 380 2.60 14.65 -4.98
C LEU A 380 2.78 15.11 -3.52
N ALA A 381 2.18 14.38 -2.57
CA ALA A 381 2.22 14.75 -1.15
C ALA A 381 3.66 14.86 -0.65
N GLY A 382 4.55 13.95 -1.07
CA GLY A 382 5.97 14.04 -0.80
C GLY A 382 6.60 15.28 -1.41
N GLN A 383 6.38 15.53 -2.69
CA GLN A 383 6.97 16.68 -3.38
C GLN A 383 6.51 18.04 -2.82
N MET A 384 5.28 18.13 -2.29
CA MET A 384 4.82 19.32 -1.58
C MET A 384 5.61 19.61 -0.29
N GLU A 385 6.23 18.58 0.28
CA GLU A 385 7.08 18.66 1.46
C GLU A 385 8.57 18.60 1.12
N GLY A 386 8.92 18.61 -0.18
CA GLY A 386 10.31 18.47 -0.65
C GLY A 386 10.89 17.08 -0.44
N LYS A 387 10.04 16.06 -0.35
CA LYS A 387 10.38 14.67 -0.03
C LYS A 387 10.17 13.75 -1.23
N ASP A 388 11.03 12.74 -1.32
CA ASP A 388 10.78 11.59 -2.18
C ASP A 388 9.74 10.63 -1.57
N LEU A 389 9.20 9.73 -2.39
CA LEU A 389 8.16 8.79 -1.95
C LEU A 389 8.61 7.93 -0.77
N TRP A 390 9.83 7.39 -0.79
CA TRP A 390 10.35 6.55 0.29
C TRP A 390 10.41 7.28 1.64
N GLU A 391 10.60 8.60 1.64
CA GLU A 391 10.63 9.42 2.87
C GLU A 391 9.22 9.53 3.45
N VAL A 392 8.22 9.82 2.62
CA VAL A 392 6.80 9.86 3.05
C VAL A 392 6.37 8.52 3.64
N LEU A 393 6.73 7.42 2.98
CA LEU A 393 6.45 6.08 3.47
C LEU A 393 7.18 5.80 4.79
N ARG A 394 8.46 6.15 4.89
CA ARG A 394 9.25 5.95 6.11
C ARG A 394 8.73 6.77 7.28
N GLU A 395 8.36 8.01 7.06
CA GLU A 395 7.74 8.86 8.08
C GLU A 395 6.42 8.26 8.55
N THR A 396 5.58 7.78 7.63
CA THR A 396 4.34 7.08 7.97
C THR A 396 4.61 5.89 8.89
N LEU A 397 5.62 5.06 8.59
CA LEU A 397 6.04 3.94 9.43
C LEU A 397 6.52 4.40 10.82
N VAL A 398 7.47 5.34 10.84
CA VAL A 398 8.10 5.87 12.06
C VAL A 398 7.09 6.51 13.00
N GLU A 399 6.22 7.37 12.46
CA GLU A 399 5.16 8.00 13.24
C GLU A 399 4.18 6.97 13.79
N THR A 400 3.77 5.98 12.99
CA THR A 400 2.79 4.97 13.42
C THR A 400 3.38 4.08 14.50
N MET A 401 4.65 3.65 14.38
CA MET A 401 5.35 2.92 15.45
C MET A 401 5.39 3.74 16.73
N ALA A 402 5.84 4.99 16.67
CA ALA A 402 5.95 5.88 17.82
C ALA A 402 4.59 6.11 18.51
N LYS A 403 3.54 6.42 17.75
CA LYS A 403 2.18 6.60 18.26
C LYS A 403 1.66 5.32 18.92
N THR A 404 1.94 4.16 18.32
CA THR A 404 1.52 2.86 18.87
C THR A 404 2.24 2.55 20.18
N ILE A 405 3.54 2.80 20.26
CA ILE A 405 4.32 2.66 21.49
C ILE A 405 3.78 3.59 22.58
N ASP A 406 3.61 4.88 22.28
CA ASP A 406 3.11 5.88 23.23
C ASP A 406 1.75 5.50 23.82
N ALA A 407 0.82 5.09 22.95
CA ALA A 407 -0.53 4.68 23.33
C ALA A 407 -0.56 3.40 24.20
N ASN A 408 0.45 2.54 24.11
CA ASN A 408 0.46 1.21 24.75
C ASN A 408 1.53 1.05 25.83
N GLY A 409 1.86 2.14 26.54
CA GLY A 409 2.76 2.13 27.70
C GLY A 409 3.97 3.06 27.57
N GLY A 410 4.18 3.61 26.37
CA GLY A 410 5.27 4.52 26.03
C GLY A 410 6.62 3.96 26.44
N LYS A 411 7.50 4.82 26.93
CA LYS A 411 8.81 4.45 27.50
C LYS A 411 8.77 3.21 28.40
N LYS A 412 7.73 3.00 29.22
CA LYS A 412 7.72 1.87 30.18
C LYS A 412 7.68 0.50 29.51
N ILE A 413 7.21 0.43 28.27
CA ILE A 413 7.16 -0.82 27.51
C ILE A 413 8.46 -1.11 26.78
N LEU A 414 9.30 -0.10 26.58
CA LEU A 414 10.54 -0.26 25.84
C LEU A 414 11.52 -1.16 26.60
N PRO A 415 12.41 -1.89 25.89
CA PRO A 415 13.59 -2.51 26.49
C PRO A 415 14.42 -1.53 27.33
N ASP A 416 15.08 -2.04 28.39
CA ASP A 416 15.78 -1.24 29.39
C ASP A 416 16.86 -0.29 28.81
N ASP A 417 17.52 -0.70 27.74
CA ASP A 417 18.51 0.10 27.02
C ASP A 417 17.85 1.27 26.28
N LEU A 418 16.72 1.04 25.59
CA LEU A 418 15.94 2.09 24.95
C LEU A 418 15.30 3.03 25.97
N GLN A 419 14.85 2.52 27.12
CA GLN A 419 14.37 3.35 28.21
C GLN A 419 15.40 4.38 28.68
N LYS A 420 16.69 4.04 28.68
CA LYS A 420 17.76 4.96 29.08
C LYS A 420 17.99 6.07 28.05
N LYS A 421 17.74 5.79 26.76
CA LYS A 421 17.84 6.77 25.67
C LYS A 421 16.69 7.77 25.68
N VAL A 422 15.49 7.29 25.97
CA VAL A 422 14.27 8.10 25.92
C VAL A 422 14.07 8.92 27.20
N LYS A 423 14.11 10.24 27.11
CA LYS A 423 13.99 11.14 28.27
C LYS A 423 12.53 11.35 28.70
N THR A 424 11.64 11.59 27.74
CA THR A 424 10.22 11.93 27.96
C THR A 424 9.38 11.29 26.87
N VAL A 425 8.18 10.82 27.22
CA VAL A 425 7.17 10.26 26.28
C VAL A 425 5.74 10.61 26.67
N ARG A 426 5.51 11.40 27.73
CA ARG A 426 4.15 11.70 28.20
C ARG A 426 3.77 13.13 27.87
N GLY A 427 2.54 13.34 27.43
CA GLY A 427 1.98 14.67 27.18
C GLY A 427 1.87 14.98 25.68
N LYS A 428 1.95 16.26 25.31
CA LYS A 428 1.74 16.73 23.93
C LYS A 428 2.89 16.45 22.96
N GLU A 429 4.02 15.96 23.47
CA GLU A 429 5.23 15.67 22.70
C GLU A 429 5.59 14.17 22.81
N GLY A 430 4.62 13.31 23.18
CA GLY A 430 4.87 11.95 23.63
C GLY A 430 5.50 11.06 22.57
N TRP A 431 4.80 10.89 21.45
CA TRP A 431 5.30 10.13 20.30
C TRP A 431 6.35 10.94 19.50
N GLU A 432 6.25 12.27 19.46
CA GLU A 432 7.26 13.12 18.80
C GLU A 432 8.64 12.95 19.46
N ALA A 433 8.66 12.77 20.77
CA ALA A 433 9.88 12.49 21.52
C ALA A 433 10.49 11.13 21.15
N LEU A 434 9.67 10.12 20.83
CA LEU A 434 10.16 8.82 20.37
C LEU A 434 10.79 8.94 18.97
N VAL A 435 10.11 9.59 18.03
CA VAL A 435 10.63 9.82 16.66
C VAL A 435 11.97 10.55 16.66
N THR A 436 12.16 11.49 17.58
CA THR A 436 13.39 12.29 17.66
C THR A 436 14.54 11.61 18.40
N GLN A 437 14.26 10.58 19.21
CA GLN A 437 15.27 9.95 20.09
C GLN A 437 15.58 8.50 19.72
N LEU A 438 14.71 7.83 18.97
CA LEU A 438 14.87 6.46 18.53
C LEU A 438 15.02 6.39 17.02
N ASP A 439 15.90 5.52 16.56
CA ASP A 439 15.99 5.20 15.13
C ASP A 439 14.90 4.20 14.70
N PHE A 440 14.86 3.90 13.40
CA PHE A 440 13.87 3.00 12.82
C PHE A 440 13.87 1.59 13.46
N ARG A 441 15.05 1.03 13.72
CA ARG A 441 15.19 -0.32 14.29
C ARG A 441 14.78 -0.33 15.76
N GLU A 442 15.12 0.71 16.49
CA GLU A 442 14.72 0.87 17.89
C GLU A 442 13.21 1.06 18.05
N LEU A 443 12.56 1.78 17.11
CA LEU A 443 11.10 1.87 17.04
C LEU A 443 10.47 0.52 16.71
N ALA A 444 11.06 -0.26 15.80
CA ALA A 444 10.58 -1.62 15.51
C ALA A 444 10.67 -2.53 16.76
N GLN A 445 11.77 -2.47 17.51
CA GLN A 445 11.90 -3.16 18.80
C GLN A 445 10.85 -2.69 19.82
N GLY A 446 10.56 -1.39 19.85
CA GLY A 446 9.47 -0.86 20.66
C GLY A 446 8.10 -1.43 20.27
N LEU A 447 7.84 -1.61 18.98
CA LEU A 447 6.62 -2.24 18.49
C LEU A 447 6.54 -3.74 18.86
N GLN A 448 7.67 -4.45 18.82
CA GLN A 448 7.76 -5.84 19.32
C GLN A 448 7.45 -5.93 20.82
N ALA A 449 7.89 -4.94 21.59
CA ALA A 449 7.56 -4.86 23.01
C ALA A 449 6.07 -4.58 23.25
N VAL A 450 5.43 -3.74 22.41
CA VAL A 450 3.96 -3.60 22.41
C VAL A 450 3.27 -4.92 22.10
N ASN A 451 3.73 -5.66 21.09
CA ASN A 451 3.17 -6.97 20.74
C ASN A 451 3.32 -8.00 21.89
N THR A 452 4.40 -7.94 22.65
CA THR A 452 4.63 -8.82 23.81
C THR A 452 3.76 -8.45 25.00
N ALA A 453 3.52 -7.16 25.22
CA ALA A 453 2.83 -6.66 26.40
C ALA A 453 1.31 -6.47 26.25
N LYS A 454 0.80 -6.49 25.01
CA LYS A 454 -0.63 -6.45 24.74
C LYS A 454 -1.33 -7.65 25.40
N LYS A 455 -2.62 -7.50 25.67
CA LYS A 455 -3.44 -8.62 26.15
C LYS A 455 -3.57 -9.69 25.06
N GLU A 456 -3.76 -10.94 25.46
CA GLU A 456 -3.83 -12.09 24.56
C GLU A 456 -4.97 -11.96 23.52
N ASP A 457 -6.10 -11.39 23.91
CA ASP A 457 -7.28 -11.16 23.06
C ASP A 457 -7.13 -9.97 22.11
N VAL A 458 -6.13 -9.11 22.32
CA VAL A 458 -5.89 -7.92 21.50
C VAL A 458 -4.94 -8.28 20.36
N LYS A 459 -5.34 -7.97 19.13
CA LYS A 459 -4.51 -8.12 17.93
C LYS A 459 -3.63 -6.90 17.71
N LEU A 460 -2.39 -7.11 17.28
CA LEU A 460 -1.45 -6.04 16.98
C LEU A 460 -1.93 -5.17 15.82
N TYR A 461 -2.50 -5.78 14.78
CA TYR A 461 -3.04 -5.03 13.64
C TYR A 461 -4.15 -4.06 14.06
N ASP A 462 -4.95 -4.39 15.09
CA ASP A 462 -5.99 -3.47 15.60
C ASP A 462 -5.39 -2.25 16.32
N LEU A 463 -4.32 -2.46 17.09
CA LEU A 463 -3.56 -1.37 17.71
C LEU A 463 -2.94 -0.45 16.65
N LEU A 464 -2.39 -1.03 15.59
CA LEU A 464 -1.79 -0.29 14.47
C LEU A 464 -2.85 0.48 13.66
N ARG A 465 -3.97 -0.16 13.31
CA ARG A 465 -5.11 0.49 12.64
C ARG A 465 -5.65 1.69 13.43
N ALA A 466 -5.60 1.65 14.76
CA ALA A 466 -5.99 2.79 15.59
C ALA A 466 -5.03 4.00 15.46
N GLN A 467 -3.77 3.77 15.09
CA GLN A 467 -2.76 4.84 14.92
C GLN A 467 -2.54 5.24 13.46
N LEU A 468 -2.99 4.41 12.52
CA LEU A 468 -3.05 4.68 11.09
C LEU A 468 -4.47 4.42 10.58
N PRO A 469 -5.42 5.35 10.84
CA PRO A 469 -6.86 5.12 10.76
C PRO A 469 -7.40 5.20 9.33
N VAL A 470 -6.85 4.39 8.42
CA VAL A 470 -7.19 4.41 6.98
C VAL A 470 -8.65 4.01 6.70
N TYR A 471 -9.24 3.20 7.59
CA TYR A 471 -10.62 2.72 7.50
C TYR A 471 -11.63 3.59 8.27
N GLU A 472 -11.17 4.62 8.98
CA GLU A 472 -12.07 5.55 9.66
C GLU A 472 -12.38 6.68 8.69
N GLY A 473 -13.62 6.70 8.16
CA GLY A 473 -14.04 7.77 7.26
C GLY A 473 -13.75 9.14 7.88
N LYS A 474 -13.35 10.12 7.06
CA LYS A 474 -13.16 11.50 7.53
C LYS A 474 -14.48 12.02 8.13
N THR A 475 -14.72 11.84 9.42
CA THR A 475 -15.54 12.81 10.16
C THR A 475 -14.86 14.12 9.91
N ALA A 476 -15.53 15.08 9.28
CA ALA A 476 -15.00 16.39 8.92
C ALA A 476 -14.30 17.04 10.12
N LYS A 477 -13.02 16.73 10.34
CA LYS A 477 -12.15 17.45 11.25
C LYS A 477 -11.78 18.69 10.45
N THR A 478 -12.52 19.76 10.71
CA THR A 478 -12.10 21.13 10.42
C THR A 478 -10.60 21.23 10.63
N PRO A 479 -9.82 21.76 9.67
CA PRO A 479 -8.37 21.77 9.78
C PRO A 479 -8.01 22.35 11.15
N ALA A 480 -7.31 21.56 11.96
CA ALA A 480 -6.70 22.08 13.17
C ALA A 480 -5.79 23.20 12.70
N LYS A 481 -6.19 24.46 12.92
CA LYS A 481 -5.34 25.62 12.67
C LYS A 481 -4.01 25.30 13.31
N LYS A 482 -2.96 25.08 12.51
CA LYS A 482 -1.57 25.21 12.94
C LYS A 482 -1.52 26.57 13.63
N LYS A 483 -1.57 26.58 14.97
CA LYS A 483 -1.25 27.77 15.76
C LYS A 483 0.23 27.98 15.50
N THR A 484 0.54 28.73 14.46
CA THR A 484 1.83 29.34 14.27
C THR A 484 2.19 30.02 15.58
N ALA A 485 3.24 29.50 16.22
CA ALA A 485 3.88 30.10 17.37
C ALA A 485 4.55 31.40 16.93
N ALA A 486 3.73 32.42 16.68
CA ALA A 486 4.15 33.76 16.29
C ALA A 486 3.31 34.79 17.04
N LYS A 487 3.22 34.67 18.37
CA LYS A 487 2.69 35.72 19.26
C LYS A 487 3.25 35.57 20.68
N LYS A 488 4.55 35.84 20.83
CA LYS A 488 5.16 36.16 22.13
C LYS A 488 6.43 37.02 21.98
N LYS A 489 6.37 38.10 21.19
CA LYS A 489 7.40 39.16 21.19
C LYS A 489 6.87 40.60 21.04
N THR A 490 5.59 40.84 21.32
CA THR A 490 4.97 42.18 21.19
C THR A 490 4.18 42.62 22.42
N ALA A 491 4.59 42.20 23.62
CA ALA A 491 4.06 42.72 24.89
C ALA A 491 5.13 43.19 25.88
N ALA A 492 6.41 43.23 25.48
CA ALA A 492 7.52 43.69 26.33
C ALA A 492 8.12 45.05 25.91
N LYS A 493 7.47 45.80 25.01
CA LYS A 493 7.95 47.12 24.53
C LYS A 493 6.97 48.28 24.75
N LYS A 494 5.99 48.11 25.64
CA LYS A 494 5.02 49.17 26.01
C LYS A 494 4.91 49.44 27.53
N LYS A 495 5.97 49.15 28.29
CA LYS A 495 6.05 49.49 29.73
C LYS A 495 7.45 50.00 30.12
N ALA A 496 8.00 50.90 29.30
CA ALA A 496 9.24 51.64 29.58
C ALA A 496 9.18 53.07 28.97
N ALA A 497 7.99 53.68 29.00
CA ALA A 497 7.77 55.07 28.56
C ALA A 497 6.63 55.75 29.36
N ALA A 498 6.50 55.38 30.63
CA ALA A 498 5.65 56.05 31.62
C ALA A 498 6.10 55.62 33.01
N GLU A 499 7.28 56.11 33.41
CA GLU A 499 7.74 56.41 34.77
C GLU A 499 9.06 57.17 34.66
#